data_AF-A0A117S726-F1
#
_entry.id   AF-A0A117S726-F1
#
_cell.length_a   1.000
_cell.length_b   1.000
_cell.length_c   1.000
_cell.angle_alpha   90.00
_cell.angle_beta   90.00
_cell.angle_gamma   90.00
#
_symmetry.space_group_name_H-M   'P 1'
#
loop_
_entity.id
_entity.type
_entity.pdbx_description
1 polymer ?
#
loop_
_entity_poly.entity_id
_entity_poly.type
_entity_poly.pdbx_seq_one_letter_code
_entity_poly.pdbx_strand_id
1 'polypeptide(L)'
;MIHQPAFTRADPDERRQSLIEATARVLSAKGAAGVSVRTICAEAGVSPGLLRHYFAGVSEAIAETYRWTGQQIAEALEAAVAMAAPDPRARLLAYITASFRAPIADPQLLASYVALWSLSRSDPQVALVRAEVYRDFREGLE
;
A
#
# COMPACT_ATOMS: atom_id res chain seq x y z
N MET A 1 -11.53 -35.36 18.59
CA MET A 1 -11.05 -33.99 18.84
C MET A 1 -9.60 -33.94 18.35
N ILE A 2 -9.38 -33.54 17.10
CA ILE A 2 -8.06 -33.60 16.46
C ILE A 2 -7.48 -32.19 16.58
N HIS A 3 -6.42 -32.04 17.38
CA HIS A 3 -5.69 -30.80 17.55
C HIS A 3 -4.85 -30.56 16.29
N GLN A 4 -5.37 -29.72 15.40
CA GLN A 4 -4.67 -29.28 14.19
C GLN A 4 -3.60 -28.25 14.62
N PRO A 5 -2.32 -28.40 14.25
CA PRO A 5 -1.32 -27.42 14.60
C PRO A 5 -1.64 -26.09 13.90
N ALA A 6 -1.99 -25.08 14.69
CA ALA A 6 -2.34 -23.74 14.23
C ALA A 6 -1.07 -22.95 13.85
N PHE A 7 -0.37 -23.38 12.80
CA PHE A 7 0.53 -22.51 12.03
C PHE A 7 0.94 -23.23 10.74
N THR A 8 0.09 -23.16 9.71
CA THR A 8 0.54 -23.48 8.36
C THR A 8 1.63 -22.48 8.01
N ARG A 9 2.81 -22.98 7.60
CA ARG A 9 3.96 -22.16 7.27
C ARG A 9 3.68 -21.47 5.93
N ALA A 10 2.91 -20.38 5.97
CA ALA A 10 2.76 -19.46 4.84
C ALA A 10 4.14 -19.05 4.33
N ASP A 11 4.26 -18.89 3.02
CA ASP A 11 5.52 -18.51 2.37
C ASP A 11 6.04 -17.19 2.99
N PRO A 12 7.36 -17.02 3.19
CA PRO A 12 7.92 -15.76 3.67
C PRO A 12 7.36 -14.51 2.97
N ASP A 13 7.09 -14.58 1.67
CA ASP A 13 6.57 -13.46 0.88
C ASP A 13 5.09 -13.19 1.20
N GLU A 14 4.27 -14.23 1.37
CA GLU A 14 2.86 -14.10 1.78
C GLU A 14 2.73 -13.43 3.16
N ARG A 15 3.63 -13.75 4.09
CA ARG A 15 3.63 -13.13 5.42
C ARG A 15 4.02 -11.67 5.37
N ARG A 16 5.08 -11.35 4.63
CA ARG A 16 5.51 -9.96 4.42
C ARG A 16 4.37 -9.14 3.81
N GLN A 17 3.70 -9.69 2.80
CA GLN A 17 2.55 -9.07 2.15
C GLN A 17 1.38 -8.89 3.13
N SER A 18 1.05 -9.88 3.96
CA SER A 18 -0.02 -9.75 4.96
C SER A 18 0.19 -8.59 5.94
N LEU A 19 1.45 -8.30 6.29
CA LEU A 19 1.81 -7.19 7.18
C LEU A 19 1.68 -5.84 6.46
N ILE A 20 1.99 -5.78 5.16
CA ILE A 20 1.78 -4.59 4.31
C ILE A 20 0.28 -4.28 4.21
N GLU A 21 -0.53 -5.29 3.90
CA GLU A 21 -1.98 -5.13 3.81
C GLU A 21 -2.61 -4.73 5.14
N ALA A 22 -2.16 -5.35 6.24
CA ALA A 22 -2.60 -4.96 7.58
C ALA A 22 -2.21 -3.51 7.91
N THR A 23 -1.03 -3.07 7.48
CA THR A 23 -0.60 -1.68 7.64
C THR A 23 -1.51 -0.75 6.85
N ALA A 24 -1.85 -1.07 5.60
CA ALA A 24 -2.80 -0.30 4.79
C ALA A 24 -4.19 -0.21 5.45
N ARG A 25 -4.71 -1.33 6.00
CA ARG A 25 -5.99 -1.36 6.73
C ARG A 25 -5.96 -0.50 7.99
N VAL A 26 -4.88 -0.58 8.78
CA VAL A 26 -4.70 0.28 9.96
C VAL A 26 -4.65 1.76 9.58
N LEU A 27 -3.89 2.11 8.53
CA LEU A 27 -3.81 3.49 8.02
C LEU A 27 -5.17 4.01 7.58
N SER A 28 -5.94 3.20 6.86
CA SER A 28 -7.30 3.54 6.43
C SER A 28 -8.25 3.74 7.62
N ALA A 29 -8.25 2.81 8.58
CA ALA A 29 -9.21 2.80 9.68
C ALA A 29 -8.87 3.76 10.82
N LYS A 30 -7.58 4.01 11.07
CA LYS A 30 -7.10 4.74 12.27
C LYS A 30 -6.23 5.95 11.94
N GLY A 31 -5.94 6.19 10.66
CA GLY A 31 -5.09 7.28 10.22
C GLY A 31 -3.63 7.13 10.66
N ALA A 32 -2.84 8.16 10.35
CA ALA A 32 -1.40 8.21 10.64
C ALA A 32 -1.07 8.03 12.13
N ALA A 33 -1.85 8.63 13.03
CA ALA A 33 -1.60 8.55 14.47
C ALA A 33 -1.89 7.17 15.07
N GLY A 34 -2.70 6.35 14.40
CA GLY A 34 -3.10 5.02 14.88
C GLY A 34 -2.16 3.88 14.48
N VAL A 35 -1.18 4.16 13.61
CA VAL A 35 -0.27 3.12 13.09
C VAL A 35 0.89 2.88 14.07
N SER A 36 1.11 1.61 14.42
CA SER A 36 2.15 1.17 15.34
C SER A 36 2.41 -0.32 15.12
N VAL A 37 3.56 -0.82 15.58
CA VAL A 37 3.85 -2.27 15.54
C VAL A 37 2.72 -3.09 16.18
N ARG A 38 2.19 -2.61 17.32
CA ARG A 38 1.11 -3.30 18.04
C ARG A 38 -0.18 -3.33 17.23
N THR A 39 -0.59 -2.19 16.65
CA THR A 39 -1.84 -2.10 15.89
C THR A 39 -1.77 -2.87 14.57
N ILE A 40 -0.62 -2.86 13.88
CA ILE A 40 -0.40 -3.65 12.66
C ILE A 40 -0.44 -5.15 12.98
N CYS A 41 0.29 -5.61 14.00
CA CYS A 41 0.32 -7.03 14.34
C CYS A 41 -1.04 -7.54 14.81
N ALA A 42 -1.79 -6.73 15.55
CA ALA A 42 -3.16 -7.06 15.94
C ALA A 42 -4.08 -7.18 14.72
N GLU A 43 -3.97 -6.27 13.75
CA GLU A 43 -4.73 -6.31 12.50
C GLU A 43 -4.36 -7.52 11.62
N ALA A 44 -3.08 -7.91 11.61
CA ALA A 44 -2.60 -9.07 10.88
C ALA A 44 -2.86 -10.41 11.61
N GLY A 45 -3.27 -10.38 12.88
CA GLY A 45 -3.44 -11.59 13.70
C GLY A 45 -2.12 -12.30 14.04
N VAL A 46 -1.02 -11.56 14.15
CA VAL A 46 0.34 -12.10 14.37
C VAL A 46 1.02 -11.52 15.61
N SER A 47 2.15 -12.13 16.02
CA SER A 47 2.92 -11.63 17.16
C SER A 47 3.77 -10.39 16.77
N PRO A 48 4.05 -9.47 17.72
CA PRO A 48 4.94 -8.33 17.47
C PRO A 48 6.36 -8.70 17.02
N GLY A 49 6.82 -9.90 17.37
CA GLY A 49 8.12 -10.41 16.95
C GLY A 49 8.18 -10.70 15.44
N LEU A 50 7.05 -11.05 14.83
CA LEU A 50 6.99 -11.33 13.40
C LEU A 50 7.22 -10.08 12.56
N LEU A 51 6.65 -8.94 12.95
CA LEU A 51 6.89 -7.69 12.23
C LEU A 51 8.37 -7.30 12.27
N ARG A 52 9.00 -7.42 13.45
CA ARG A 52 10.44 -7.16 13.62
C ARG A 52 11.35 -8.10 12.84
N HIS A 53 10.83 -9.25 12.41
CA HIS A 53 11.56 -10.18 11.54
C HIS A 53 11.60 -9.69 10.09
N TYR A 54 10.53 -9.04 9.60
CA TYR A 54 10.42 -8.55 8.23
C TYR A 54 10.80 -7.09 8.06
N PHE A 55 10.68 -6.29 9.11
CA PHE A 55 10.92 -4.85 9.09
C PHE A 55 11.68 -4.42 10.35
N ALA A 56 12.68 -3.56 10.20
CA ALA A 56 13.43 -2.90 11.25
C ALA A 56 12.52 -2.06 12.18
N GLY A 57 11.33 -1.65 11.71
CA GLY A 57 10.36 -0.95 12.52
C GLY A 57 9.09 -0.55 11.78
N VAL A 58 8.25 0.24 12.47
CA VAL A 58 6.98 0.72 11.90
C VAL A 58 7.19 1.62 10.68
N SER A 59 8.21 2.49 10.69
CA SER A 59 8.51 3.38 9.55
C SER A 59 8.87 2.60 8.28
N GLU A 60 9.56 1.46 8.41
CA GLU A 60 9.83 0.60 7.25
C GLU A 60 8.59 -0.14 6.77
N ALA A 61 7.74 -0.65 7.67
CA ALA A 61 6.46 -1.24 7.27
C ALA A 61 5.56 -0.21 6.55
N ILE A 62 5.52 1.04 7.02
CA ILE A 62 4.80 2.15 6.36
C ILE A 62 5.41 2.45 4.99
N ALA A 63 6.73 2.54 4.89
CA ALA A 63 7.45 2.79 3.64
C ALA A 63 7.15 1.73 2.58
N GLU A 64 7.19 0.45 2.96
CA GLU A 64 6.82 -0.67 2.09
C GLU A 64 5.36 -0.64 1.69
N THR A 65 4.48 -0.27 2.63
CA THR A 65 3.06 -0.07 2.34
C THR A 65 2.82 1.09 1.37
N TYR A 66 3.63 2.15 1.44
CA TYR A 66 3.58 3.26 0.48
C TYR A 66 3.95 2.76 -0.92
N ARG A 67 5.09 2.05 -1.07
CA ARG A 67 5.52 1.47 -2.35
C ARG A 67 4.44 0.57 -2.94
N TRP A 68 3.96 -0.38 -2.15
CA TRP A 68 2.91 -1.30 -2.57
C TRP A 68 1.64 -0.56 -3.01
N THR A 69 1.19 0.44 -2.25
CA THR A 69 0.01 1.24 -2.61
C THR A 69 0.23 2.02 -3.91
N GLY A 70 1.42 2.60 -4.11
CA GLY A 70 1.79 3.29 -5.34
C GLY A 70 1.78 2.35 -6.55
N GLN A 71 2.33 1.15 -6.40
CA GLN A 71 2.34 0.13 -7.43
C GLN A 71 0.92 -0.30 -7.83
N GLN A 72 0.04 -0.57 -6.86
CA GLN A 72 -1.36 -0.91 -7.15
C GLN A 72 -2.09 0.17 -7.95
N ILE A 73 -1.80 1.45 -7.67
CA ILE A 73 -2.38 2.59 -8.41
C ILE A 73 -1.79 2.65 -9.83
N ALA A 74 -0.47 2.50 -9.97
CA ALA A 74 0.20 2.50 -11.27
C ALA A 74 -0.32 1.39 -12.17
N GLU A 75 -0.40 0.15 -11.68
CA GLU A 75 -0.92 -1.01 -12.42
C GLU A 75 -2.38 -0.81 -12.86
N ALA A 76 -3.22 -0.23 -11.99
CA ALA A 76 -4.61 0.07 -12.34
C ALA A 76 -4.73 1.13 -13.44
N LEU A 77 -3.88 2.16 -13.42
CA LEU A 77 -3.84 3.20 -14.46
C LEU A 77 -3.31 2.63 -15.78
N GLU A 78 -2.24 1.86 -15.73
CA GLU A 78 -1.66 1.19 -16.90
C GLU A 78 -2.67 0.25 -17.57
N ALA A 79 -3.37 -0.57 -16.79
CA ALA A 79 -4.42 -1.46 -17.30
C ALA A 79 -5.55 -0.68 -17.97
N ALA A 80 -6.01 0.42 -17.36
CA ALA A 80 -7.06 1.27 -17.94
C ALA A 80 -6.62 1.89 -19.28
N VAL A 81 -5.38 2.35 -19.37
CA VAL A 81 -4.81 2.91 -20.60
C VAL A 81 -4.61 1.85 -21.67
N ALA A 82 -4.16 0.65 -21.29
CA ALA A 82 -3.94 -0.47 -22.21
C ALA A 82 -5.23 -0.99 -22.85
N MET A 83 -6.35 -0.88 -22.13
CA MET A 83 -7.69 -1.25 -22.62
C MET A 83 -8.34 -0.17 -23.50
N ALA A 84 -7.80 1.04 -23.53
CA ALA A 84 -8.36 2.13 -24.32
C ALA A 84 -8.06 1.96 -25.82
N ALA A 85 -8.85 2.63 -26.66
CA ALA A 85 -8.53 2.74 -28.08
C ALA A 85 -7.13 3.37 -28.26
N PRO A 86 -6.39 3.03 -29.32
CA PRO A 86 -5.04 3.55 -29.60
C PRO A 86 -5.04 5.01 -30.10
N ASP A 87 -5.87 5.85 -29.48
CA ASP A 87 -6.00 7.28 -29.70
C ASP A 87 -5.53 8.03 -28.43
N PRO A 88 -4.67 9.06 -28.54
CA PRO A 88 -4.19 9.81 -27.39
C PRO A 88 -5.29 10.36 -26.48
N ARG A 89 -6.40 10.83 -27.06
CA ARG A 89 -7.52 11.38 -26.27
C ARG A 89 -8.25 10.28 -25.50
N ALA A 90 -8.50 9.13 -26.11
CA ALA A 90 -9.10 7.97 -25.47
C ALA A 90 -8.23 7.46 -24.31
N ARG A 91 -6.91 7.37 -24.51
CA ARG A 91 -5.96 6.98 -23.45
C ARG A 91 -5.95 7.97 -22.29
N LEU A 92 -5.94 9.27 -22.56
CA LEU A 92 -6.02 10.31 -21.52
C LEU A 92 -7.35 10.24 -20.74
N LEU A 93 -8.47 10.06 -21.44
CA LEU A 93 -9.78 9.90 -20.81
C LEU A 93 -9.85 8.65 -19.94
N ALA A 94 -9.28 7.53 -20.40
CA ALA A 94 -9.21 6.29 -19.63
C ALA A 94 -8.40 6.46 -18.35
N TYR A 95 -7.23 7.11 -18.46
CA TYR A 95 -6.39 7.45 -17.32
C TYR A 95 -7.14 8.30 -16.28
N ILE A 96 -7.70 9.44 -16.70
CA ILE A 96 -8.45 10.35 -15.80
C ILE A 96 -9.63 9.61 -15.17
N THR A 97 -10.39 8.86 -15.97
CA THR A 97 -11.57 8.13 -15.48
C THR A 97 -11.19 7.07 -14.44
N ALA A 98 -10.08 6.34 -14.66
CA ALA A 98 -9.58 5.36 -13.71
C ALA A 98 -9.15 6.01 -12.38
N SER A 99 -8.53 7.20 -12.42
CA SER A 99 -8.14 7.94 -11.19
C SER A 99 -9.33 8.24 -10.26
N PHE A 100 -10.55 8.33 -10.80
CA PHE A 100 -11.77 8.65 -10.04
C PHE A 100 -12.75 7.49 -9.94
N ARG A 101 -12.32 6.25 -10.21
CA ARG A 101 -13.14 5.03 -10.06
C ARG A 101 -12.41 3.99 -9.23
N ALA A 102 -13.17 3.03 -8.71
CA ALA A 102 -12.59 1.84 -8.12
C ALA A 102 -11.68 1.12 -9.14
N PRO A 103 -10.53 0.56 -8.71
CA PRO A 103 -10.08 0.46 -7.32
C PRO A 103 -9.36 1.70 -6.76
N ILE A 104 -9.03 2.70 -7.58
CA ILE A 104 -8.21 3.86 -7.15
C ILE A 104 -8.98 4.80 -6.22
N ALA A 105 -10.19 5.21 -6.61
CA ALA A 105 -11.05 6.06 -5.81
C ALA A 105 -11.96 5.27 -4.86
N ASP A 106 -11.48 4.13 -4.36
CA ASP A 106 -12.12 3.40 -3.28
C ASP A 106 -11.91 4.13 -1.93
N PRO A 107 -12.93 4.26 -1.06
CA PRO A 107 -12.78 4.97 0.21
C PRO A 107 -11.67 4.43 1.11
N GLN A 108 -11.43 3.12 1.10
CA GLN A 108 -10.42 2.50 1.94
C GLN A 108 -9.02 2.87 1.46
N LEU A 109 -8.79 2.79 0.14
CA LEU A 109 -7.52 3.15 -0.49
C LEU A 109 -7.26 4.67 -0.38
N LEU A 110 -8.26 5.50 -0.61
CA LEU A 110 -8.12 6.95 -0.45
C LEU A 110 -7.76 7.32 0.98
N ALA A 111 -8.41 6.72 1.99
CA ALA A 111 -8.11 6.98 3.38
C ALA A 111 -6.67 6.55 3.77
N SER A 112 -6.21 5.38 3.31
CA SER A 112 -4.84 4.94 3.56
C SER A 112 -3.83 5.87 2.88
N TYR A 113 -4.10 6.30 1.65
CA TYR A 113 -3.21 7.19 0.91
C TYR A 113 -3.11 8.59 1.52
N VAL A 114 -4.23 9.15 2.00
CA VAL A 114 -4.24 10.41 2.76
C VAL A 114 -3.42 10.29 4.06
N ALA A 115 -3.53 9.16 4.77
CA ALA A 115 -2.72 8.91 5.96
C ALA A 115 -1.22 8.83 5.63
N LEU A 116 -0.85 8.16 4.54
CA LEU A 116 0.52 8.08 4.04
C LEU A 116 1.09 9.46 3.66
N TRP A 117 0.30 10.31 2.99
CA TRP A 117 0.69 11.69 2.71
C TRP A 117 0.91 12.50 3.98
N SER A 118 0.04 12.34 4.98
CA SER A 118 0.23 12.98 6.29
C SER A 118 1.56 12.55 6.92
N LEU A 119 1.89 11.25 6.89
CA LEU A 119 3.14 10.72 7.44
C LEU A 119 4.37 11.22 6.68
N SER A 120 4.29 11.37 5.35
CA SER A 120 5.40 11.90 4.54
C SER A 120 5.83 13.32 4.91
N ARG A 121 4.99 14.07 5.65
CA ARG A 121 5.33 15.41 6.16
C ARG A 121 6.10 15.39 7.47
N SER A 122 6.03 14.30 8.23
CA SER A 122 6.59 14.20 9.58
C SER A 122 7.63 13.09 9.75
N ASP A 123 7.66 12.09 8.86
CA ASP A 123 8.63 11.00 8.86
C ASP A 123 9.55 11.11 7.61
N PRO A 124 10.86 11.38 7.80
CA PRO A 124 11.81 11.50 6.69
C PRO A 124 11.93 10.25 5.83
N GLN A 125 11.79 9.05 6.40
CA GLN A 125 11.87 7.81 5.64
C GLN A 125 10.68 7.69 4.70
N VAL A 126 9.48 8.01 5.17
CA VAL A 126 8.27 8.03 4.34
C VAL A 126 8.33 9.14 3.28
N ALA A 127 8.93 10.29 3.62
CA ALA A 127 9.16 11.38 2.67
C ALA A 127 10.05 10.96 1.49
N LEU A 128 11.13 10.22 1.76
CA LEU A 128 12.02 9.67 0.73
C LEU A 128 11.28 8.72 -0.21
N VAL A 129 10.48 7.80 0.34
CA VAL A 129 9.70 6.86 -0.46
C VAL A 129 8.64 7.57 -1.30
N ARG A 130 7.99 8.60 -0.77
CA ARG A 130 7.09 9.43 -1.59
C ARG A 130 7.82 10.04 -2.78
N ALA A 131 9.03 10.57 -2.57
CA ALA A 131 9.82 11.19 -3.63
C ALA A 131 10.28 10.18 -4.68
N GLU A 132 10.61 8.96 -4.27
CA GLU A 132 10.87 7.80 -5.14
C GLU A 132 9.64 7.47 -5.98
N VAL A 133 8.51 7.14 -5.36
CA VAL A 133 7.26 6.77 -6.06
C VAL A 133 6.78 7.88 -7.00
N TYR A 134 6.91 9.15 -6.61
CA TYR A 134 6.55 10.27 -7.47
C TYR A 134 7.49 10.43 -8.67
N ARG A 135 8.78 10.12 -8.51
CA ARG A 135 9.74 10.13 -9.62
C ARG A 135 9.40 9.04 -10.63
N ASP A 136 9.20 7.81 -10.17
CA ASP A 136 8.88 6.67 -11.03
C ASP A 136 7.58 6.90 -11.80
N PHE A 137 6.56 7.44 -11.11
CA PHE A 137 5.32 7.87 -11.72
C PHE A 137 5.53 8.90 -12.84
N ARG A 138 6.41 9.89 -12.61
CA ARG A 138 6.72 10.91 -13.62
C ARG A 138 7.47 10.35 -14.81
N GLU A 139 8.46 9.49 -14.57
CA GLU A 139 9.25 8.84 -15.63
C GLU A 139 8.36 7.95 -16.50
N GLY A 140 7.32 7.32 -15.94
CA GLY A 140 6.35 6.56 -16.72
C GLY A 140 5.42 7.38 -17.62
N LEU A 141 5.38 8.71 -17.47
CA LEU A 141 4.55 9.62 -18.29
C LEU A 141 5.33 10.34 -19.40
N GLU A 142 6.65 10.40 -19.31
CA GLU A 142 7.57 11.08 -20.25
C GLU A 142 8.09 10.11 -21.34
#